data_AF-A0A6B3NTG9-F1
#
_entry.id   AF-A0A6B3NTG9-F1
#
_cell.length_a   1.000
_cell.length_b   1.000
_cell.length_c   1.000
_cell.angle_alpha   90.00
_cell.angle_beta   90.00
_cell.angle_gamma   90.00
#
_symmetry.space_group_name_H-M   'P 1'
#
loop_
_entity.id
_entity.type
_entity.pdbx_description
1 polymer ?
#
loop_
_entity_poly.entity_id
_entity_poly.type
_entity_poly.pdbx_seq_one_letter_code
_entity_poly.pdbx_strand_id
1 'polypeptide(L)'
;MIRRLAPLFALLLLAGLAPLLLPAFHVTLLNYIGLYSLVALGLVLLTGIGGMTSFGQAAFVGIGAYASAVLTTQYGLSPWLGLLAGLSITLLVATTLGLLTLR
;
A
#
# COMPACT_ATOMS: atom_id res chain seq x y z
N MET A 1 21.47 -5.63 -18.98
CA MET A 1 20.92 -5.18 -17.69
C MET A 1 20.15 -3.86 -17.83
N ILE A 2 20.82 -2.75 -18.20
CA ILE A 2 20.23 -1.39 -18.28
C ILE A 2 18.98 -1.28 -19.18
N ARG A 3 18.95 -1.92 -20.34
CA ARG A 3 17.78 -1.91 -21.24
C ARG A 3 16.50 -2.51 -20.63
N ARG A 4 16.61 -3.42 -19.66
CA ARG A 4 15.43 -4.01 -18.97
C ARG A 4 14.88 -3.10 -17.86
N LEU A 5 15.71 -2.21 -17.33
CA LEU A 5 15.32 -1.24 -16.29
C LEU A 5 14.82 0.08 -16.88
N ALA A 6 15.14 0.35 -18.15
CA ALA A 6 14.67 1.51 -18.89
C ALA A 6 13.14 1.77 -18.77
N PRO A 7 12.23 0.78 -18.93
CA PRO A 7 10.80 1.03 -18.78
C PRO A 7 10.41 1.38 -17.34
N LEU A 8 11.07 0.80 -16.34
CA LEU A 8 10.82 1.11 -14.93
C LEU A 8 11.24 2.55 -14.60
N PHE A 9 12.42 2.96 -15.08
CA PHE A 9 12.90 4.33 -14.92
C PHE A 9 11.99 5.34 -15.63
N ALA A 10 11.55 5.03 -16.84
CA ALA A 10 10.60 5.88 -17.58
C ALA A 10 9.27 6.02 -16.82
N LEU A 11 8.74 4.92 -16.28
CA LEU A 11 7.52 4.94 -15.46
C LEU A 11 7.68 5.80 -14.20
N LEU A 12 8.77 5.62 -13.45
CA LEU A 12 9.05 6.40 -12.24
C LEU A 12 9.19 7.90 -12.55
N LEU A 13 9.87 8.23 -13.66
CA LEU A 13 10.05 9.61 -14.08
C LEU A 13 8.72 10.25 -14.50
N LEU A 14 7.89 9.52 -15.26
CA LEU A 14 6.55 9.98 -15.64
C LEU A 14 5.63 10.16 -14.42
N ALA A 15 5.67 9.23 -13.47
CA ALA A 15 4.89 9.32 -12.23
C ALA A 15 5.32 10.54 -11.38
N GLY A 16 6.62 10.84 -11.31
CA GLY A 16 7.14 12.02 -10.61
C GLY A 16 6.80 13.35 -11.29
N LEU A 17 6.68 13.36 -12.62
CA LEU A 17 6.29 14.55 -13.39
C LEU A 17 4.77 14.74 -13.50
N ALA A 18 3.97 13.69 -13.24
CA ALA A 18 2.52 13.73 -13.34
C ALA A 18 1.86 14.90 -12.56
N PRO A 19 2.28 15.26 -11.33
CA PRO A 19 1.68 16.38 -10.60
C PRO A 19 1.89 17.75 -11.24
N LEU A 20 2.95 17.90 -12.04
CA LEU A 20 3.24 19.15 -12.76
C LEU A 20 2.47 19.25 -14.08
N LEU A 21 2.13 18.10 -14.68
CA LEU A 21 1.55 18.03 -16.03
C LEU A 21 0.03 17.82 -16.02
N LEU A 22 -0.53 17.26 -14.94
CA LEU A 22 -1.92 16.84 -14.88
C LEU A 22 -2.75 17.64 -13.86
N PRO A 23 -4.06 17.81 -14.11
CA PRO A 23 -4.98 18.37 -13.13
C PRO A 23 -5.07 17.50 -11.86
N ALA A 24 -5.34 18.13 -10.71
CA ALA A 24 -5.41 17.47 -9.39
C ALA A 24 -6.31 16.21 -9.37
N PHE A 25 -7.46 16.24 -10.07
CA PHE A 25 -8.34 15.08 -10.20
C PHE A 25 -7.62 13.84 -10.74
N HIS A 26 -6.86 14.00 -11.83
CA HIS A 26 -6.16 12.89 -12.47
C HIS A 26 -5.01 12.38 -11.60
N VAL A 27 -4.31 13.28 -10.90
CA VAL A 27 -3.26 12.90 -9.94
C VAL A 27 -3.85 12.08 -8.80
N THR A 28 -4.98 12.50 -8.23
CA THR A 28 -5.69 11.75 -7.19
C THR A 28 -6.18 10.39 -7.70
N LEU A 29 -6.71 10.34 -8.93
CA LEU A 29 -7.16 9.10 -9.54
C LEU A 29 -5.99 8.12 -9.74
N LEU A 30 -4.84 8.60 -10.24
CA LEU A 30 -3.62 7.80 -10.37
C LEU A 30 -3.11 7.29 -9.01
N ASN A 31 -3.18 8.10 -7.96
CA ASN A 31 -2.85 7.65 -6.60
C ASN A 31 -3.76 6.52 -6.14
N TYR A 32 -5.07 6.61 -6.38
CA TYR A 32 -5.99 5.51 -6.07
C TYR A 32 -5.69 4.26 -6.88
N ILE A 33 -5.43 4.38 -8.18
CA ILE A 33 -5.02 3.24 -9.02
C ILE A 33 -3.78 2.57 -8.43
N GLY A 34 -2.75 3.35 -8.07
CA GLY A 34 -1.54 2.85 -7.43
C GLY A 34 -1.84 2.10 -6.14
N LEU A 35 -2.59 2.70 -5.22
CA LEU A 35 -2.96 2.08 -3.95
C LEU A 35 -3.75 0.77 -4.14
N TYR A 36 -4.78 0.78 -4.98
CA TYR A 36 -5.58 -0.42 -5.24
C TYR A 36 -4.80 -1.51 -5.99
N SER A 37 -3.85 -1.14 -6.84
CA SER A 37 -2.97 -2.12 -7.49
C SER A 37 -2.09 -2.87 -6.50
N LEU A 38 -1.59 -2.20 -5.44
CA LEU A 38 -0.86 -2.86 -4.35
C LEU A 38 -1.76 -3.85 -3.59
N VAL A 39 -3.00 -3.46 -3.31
CA VAL A 39 -3.99 -4.34 -2.67
C VAL A 39 -4.29 -5.57 -3.55
N ALA A 40 -4.50 -5.35 -4.85
CA ALA A 40 -4.76 -6.42 -5.81
C ALA A 40 -3.56 -7.38 -5.93
N LEU A 41 -2.33 -6.86 -5.98
CA LEU A 41 -1.12 -7.68 -5.97
C LEU A 41 -1.02 -8.51 -4.70
N GLY A 42 -1.25 -7.91 -3.52
CA GLY A 42 -1.28 -8.65 -2.25
C GLY A 42 -2.32 -9.77 -2.24
N LEU A 43 -3.50 -9.52 -2.82
CA LEU A 43 -4.53 -10.54 -2.99
C LEU A 43 -4.06 -11.68 -3.90
N VAL A 44 -3.49 -11.37 -5.07
CA VAL A 44 -2.95 -12.36 -6.01
C VAL A 44 -1.84 -13.21 -5.38
N LEU A 45 -0.96 -12.60 -4.57
CA LEU A 45 0.08 -13.34 -3.85
C LEU A 45 -0.53 -14.35 -2.87
N LEU A 46 -1.56 -13.97 -2.12
CA LEU A 46 -2.21 -14.82 -1.13
C LEU A 46 -3.07 -15.92 -1.77
N THR A 47 -4.00 -15.53 -2.66
CA THR A 47 -5.01 -16.44 -3.23
C THR A 47 -4.50 -17.19 -4.45
N GLY A 48 -3.70 -16.53 -5.29
CA GLY A 48 -3.16 -17.09 -6.52
C GLY A 48 -1.94 -17.97 -6.28
N ILE A 49 -0.89 -17.40 -5.66
CA ILE A 49 0.37 -18.13 -5.43
C ILE A 49 0.29 -18.98 -4.16
N GLY A 50 -0.18 -18.39 -3.06
CA GLY A 50 -0.28 -19.07 -1.77
C GLY A 50 -1.45 -20.06 -1.65
N GLY A 51 -2.43 -20.02 -2.58
CA GLY A 51 -3.61 -20.88 -2.55
C GLY A 51 -4.53 -20.65 -1.34
N MET A 52 -4.31 -19.59 -0.55
CA MET A 52 -5.05 -19.31 0.67
C MET A 52 -6.06 -18.18 0.42
N THR A 53 -7.34 -18.45 0.65
CA THR A 53 -8.35 -17.40 0.70
C THR A 53 -8.24 -16.64 2.01
N SER A 54 -7.61 -15.46 1.98
CA SER A 54 -7.47 -14.59 3.17
C SER A 54 -8.66 -13.64 3.31
N PHE A 55 -9.50 -13.87 4.32
CA PHE A 55 -10.61 -12.97 4.67
C PHE A 55 -10.16 -11.70 5.43
N GLY A 56 -8.94 -11.69 5.98
CA GLY A 56 -8.40 -10.57 6.76
C GLY A 56 -7.74 -9.46 5.94
N GLN A 57 -7.54 -9.65 4.63
CA GLN A 57 -6.70 -8.76 3.82
C GLN A 57 -7.23 -7.32 3.76
N ALA A 58 -8.55 -7.14 3.56
CA ALA A 58 -9.18 -5.82 3.60
C ALA A 58 -9.08 -5.17 5.00
N ALA A 59 -9.18 -5.97 6.07
CA ALA A 59 -9.03 -5.47 7.43
C ALA A 59 -7.61 -4.94 7.68
N PHE A 60 -6.59 -5.66 7.23
CA PHE A 60 -5.18 -5.23 7.35
C PHE A 60 -4.88 -3.96 6.55
N VAL A 61 -5.43 -3.84 5.34
CA VAL A 61 -5.34 -2.59 4.55
C VAL A 61 -6.00 -1.43 5.30
N GLY A 62 -7.19 -1.66 5.88
CA GLY A 62 -7.92 -0.67 6.66
C GLY A 62 -7.16 -0.19 7.90
N ILE A 63 -6.56 -1.11 8.65
CA ILE A 63 -5.76 -0.78 9.86
C ILE A 63 -4.59 0.14 9.51
N GLY A 64 -3.80 -0.22 8.50
CA GLY A 64 -2.66 0.59 8.06
C GLY A 64 -3.08 1.97 7.54
N ALA A 65 -4.13 2.01 6.73
CA ALA A 65 -4.68 3.27 6.18
C ALA A 65 -5.19 4.20 7.29
N TYR A 66 -5.97 3.66 8.24
CA TYR A 66 -6.52 4.44 9.34
C TYR A 66 -5.43 4.97 10.28
N ALA A 67 -4.47 4.12 10.65
CA ALA A 67 -3.35 4.54 11.49
C ALA A 67 -2.55 5.68 10.85
N SER A 68 -2.20 5.55 9.56
CA SER A 68 -1.48 6.60 8.84
C SER A 68 -2.33 7.87 8.69
N ALA A 69 -3.63 7.75 8.44
CA ALA A 69 -4.54 8.89 8.30
C ALA A 69 -4.66 9.67 9.61
N VAL A 70 -4.86 9.00 10.75
CA VAL A 70 -4.96 9.67 12.06
C VAL A 70 -3.66 10.38 12.43
N LEU A 71 -2.51 9.72 12.23
CA LEU A 71 -1.20 10.31 12.57
C LEU A 71 -0.88 11.54 11.71
N THR A 72 -1.25 11.51 10.43
CA THR A 72 -0.97 12.63 9.51
C THR A 72 -1.99 13.77 9.62
N THR A 73 -3.27 13.46 9.79
CA THR A 73 -4.35 14.48 9.77
C THR A 73 -4.67 15.06 11.14
N GLN A 74 -4.67 14.26 12.21
CA GLN A 74 -5.00 14.73 13.55
C GLN A 74 -3.76 15.13 14.35
N TYR A 75 -2.69 14.34 14.26
CA TYR A 75 -1.46 14.61 15.01
C TYR A 75 -0.42 15.42 14.22
N GLY A 76 -0.69 15.71 12.94
CA GLY A 76 0.20 16.50 12.08
C GLY A 76 1.58 15.87 11.88
N LEU A 77 1.73 14.56 12.14
CA LEU A 77 3.01 13.87 12.00
C LEU A 77 3.34 13.64 10.53
N SER A 78 4.64 13.44 10.28
CA SER A 78 5.14 13.14 8.94
C SER A 78 4.48 11.87 8.36
N PRO A 79 4.11 11.87 7.07
CA PRO A 79 3.57 10.68 6.38
C PRO A 79 4.49 9.45 6.48
N TRP A 80 5.80 9.65 6.58
CA TRP A 80 6.77 8.57 6.74
C TRP A 80 6.66 7.88 8.10
N LEU A 81 6.39 8.65 9.16
CA LEU A 81 6.11 8.10 10.48
C LEU A 81 4.75 7.40 10.51
N GLY A 82 3.75 7.97 9.84
CA GLY A 82 2.45 7.33 9.63
C GLY A 82 2.57 5.97 8.92
N LEU A 83 3.43 5.88 7.91
CA LEU A 83 3.74 4.63 7.20
C LEU A 83 4.38 3.60 8.13
N LEU A 84 5.42 3.98 8.87
CA LEU A 84 6.10 3.05 9.80
C LEU A 84 5.16 2.55 10.89
N ALA A 85 4.35 3.45 11.46
CA ALA A 85 3.37 3.09 12.47
C ALA A 85 2.28 2.17 11.91
N GLY A 86 1.72 2.50 10.74
CA GLY A 86 0.71 1.69 10.06
C GLY A 86 1.21 0.29 9.73
N LEU A 87 2.44 0.16 9.22
CA LEU A 87 3.07 -1.15 8.98
C LEU A 87 3.27 -1.93 10.28
N SER A 88 3.79 -1.28 11.32
CA SER A 88 4.06 -1.93 12.62
C SER A 88 2.79 -2.45 13.28
N ILE A 89 1.73 -1.64 13.30
CA ILE A 89 0.42 -2.02 13.87
C ILE A 89 -0.19 -3.17 13.07
N THR A 90 -0.18 -3.06 11.73
CA THR A 90 -0.74 -4.09 10.87
C THR A 90 0.01 -5.42 11.02
N LEU A 91 1.34 -5.38 11.07
CA LEU A 91 2.19 -6.56 11.28
C LEU A 91 1.91 -7.23 12.63
N LEU A 92 1.80 -6.43 13.70
CA LEU A 92 1.51 -6.94 15.04
C LEU A 92 0.15 -7.66 15.08
N VAL A 93 -0.89 -7.03 14.52
CA VAL A 93 -2.23 -7.63 14.47
C VAL A 93 -2.25 -8.89 13.59
N ALA A 94 -1.67 -8.82 12.39
CA ALA A 94 -1.62 -9.96 11.47
C ALA A 94 -0.86 -11.16 12.06
N THR A 95 0.27 -10.91 12.72
CA THR A 95 1.07 -11.97 13.35
C THR A 95 0.34 -12.57 14.54
N THR A 96 -0.30 -11.75 15.38
CA THR A 96 -1.07 -12.22 16.53
C THR A 96 -2.23 -13.11 16.10
N LEU A 97 -2.98 -12.69 15.08
CA LEU A 97 -4.09 -13.48 14.53
C LEU A 97 -3.58 -14.76 13.86
N GLY A 98 -2.52 -14.67 13.05
CA GLY A 98 -1.92 -15.84 12.40
C GLY A 98 -1.43 -16.88 13.42
N LEU A 99 -0.80 -16.43 14.51
CA LEU A 99 -0.38 -17.32 15.60
C LEU A 99 -1.55 -17.92 16.38
N LEU A 100 -2.71 -17.25 16.44
CA LEU A 100 -3.91 -17.75 17.09
C LEU A 100 -4.62 -18.80 16.23
N THR A 101 -4.62 -18.64 14.91
CA THR A 101 -5.33 -19.52 13.97
C THR A 101 -4.52 -20.72 13.47
N LEU A 102 -3.18 -20.66 13.52
CA LEU A 102 -2.33 -21.81 13.14
C LEU A 102 -2.18 -22.88 14.25
N ARG A 103 -2.78 -22.66 15.44
CA ARG A 103 -2.86 -23.64 16.52
C ARG A 103 -4.15 -24.44 16.39
#